data_AF-A0A0C2W3V5-F1
#
_entry.id   AF-A0A0C2W3V5-F1
#
_cell.length_a   1.000
_cell.length_b   1.000
_cell.length_c   1.000
_cell.angle_alpha   90.00
_cell.angle_beta   90.00
_cell.angle_gamma   90.00
#
_symmetry.space_group_name_H-M   'P 1'
#
loop_
_entity.id
_entity.type
_entity.pdbx_description
1 polymer ?
#
loop_
_entity_poly.entity_id
_entity_poly.type
_entity_poly.pdbx_seq_one_letter_code
_entity_poly.pdbx_strand_id
1 'polypeptide(L)'
;MDRGQITALEATYRSILRGEKKWLLLQYSDSIDLRRLTLCSQGSNGLDELEASFHKHKVQHAVYREDESPSTGLIIITYIPTFISGIERARALVNARHLLTTLEESWIHSFADGGKAVRANPEPIEPTLNHLHDVHPAEEIRRACSETNNSNNKARFLPQRSKKLIGQILGRNRGHRLSGTNMETPPVPPPKDNPRQSRVLQTELEPEMVASYPLEANNWPISDEQYLAESRSLYVPLRGKWGVTMMSDPEERARFRSETEAKRRREEEEAKDREQERQAKIRQEKEAIIQQNLEDQARQVATLQQDLTRAAEERQRREHFERVEEEHSHRLSELKKRVEKEKRLEMHRQMERWRKEQLCREEQARRDLEEAKRKQTKEMLQRISRAQAQLGRSGRHGWVGIQTSKSLTWKRRIFKLDGGKIHLYRDEKERSPVIEVDIKTEVRSIKEWDEGYEELKAIPHSFVVELAQRGEIWMMYTDTEDEKYMILAYVYQIAGWSTEVYL
;
A
#
# COMPACT_ATOMS: atom_id res chain seq x y z
N MET A 1 -11.03 -21.60 37.81
CA MET A 1 -9.63 -21.34 38.20
C MET A 1 -9.28 -22.17 39.42
N ASP A 2 -7.99 -22.36 39.71
CA ASP A 2 -7.55 -22.78 41.05
C ASP A 2 -7.60 -21.58 42.03
N ARG A 3 -7.75 -21.81 43.34
CA ARG A 3 -7.90 -20.74 44.33
C ARG A 3 -6.72 -19.77 44.34
N GLY A 4 -5.48 -20.27 44.26
CA GLY A 4 -4.29 -19.41 44.24
C GLY A 4 -4.25 -18.48 43.02
N GLN A 5 -4.73 -18.95 41.86
CA GLN A 5 -4.83 -18.15 40.64
C GLN A 5 -5.91 -17.06 40.75
N ILE A 6 -7.02 -17.32 41.44
CA ILE A 6 -8.05 -16.29 41.72
C ILE A 6 -7.44 -15.19 42.59
N THR A 7 -6.79 -15.55 43.69
CA THR A 7 -6.18 -14.57 44.62
C THR A 7 -5.09 -13.74 43.93
N ALA A 8 -4.26 -14.34 43.07
CA ALA A 8 -3.26 -13.62 42.29
C ALA A 8 -3.87 -12.65 41.26
N LEU A 9 -4.95 -13.06 40.59
CA LEU A 9 -5.70 -12.21 39.66
C LEU A 9 -6.36 -11.03 40.39
N GLU A 10 -7.07 -11.27 41.48
CA GLU A 10 -7.68 -10.21 42.28
C GLU A 10 -6.65 -9.20 42.81
N ALA A 11 -5.51 -9.68 43.32
CA ALA A 11 -4.44 -8.80 43.80
C ALA A 11 -3.90 -7.90 42.68
N THR A 12 -3.63 -8.50 41.51
CA THR A 12 -3.16 -7.77 40.32
C THR A 12 -4.20 -6.75 39.83
N TYR A 13 -5.48 -7.12 39.81
CA TYR A 13 -6.57 -6.21 39.41
C TYR A 13 -6.71 -5.04 40.39
N ARG A 14 -6.60 -5.27 41.70
CA ARG A 14 -6.55 -4.20 42.72
C ARG A 14 -5.35 -3.27 42.52
N SER A 15 -4.18 -3.78 42.14
CA SER A 15 -3.02 -2.97 41.76
C SER A 15 -3.27 -2.10 40.51
N ILE A 16 -4.03 -2.59 39.52
CA ILE A 16 -4.45 -1.77 38.36
C ILE A 16 -5.40 -0.64 38.78
N LEU A 17 -6.41 -0.95 39.61
CA LEU A 17 -7.35 0.06 40.12
C LEU A 17 -6.64 1.18 40.90
N ARG A 18 -5.56 0.86 41.62
CA ARG A 18 -4.70 1.83 42.31
C ARG A 18 -3.72 2.59 41.41
N GLY A 19 -3.45 2.12 40.20
CA GLY A 19 -2.42 2.67 39.31
C GLY A 19 -1.00 2.17 39.59
N GLU A 20 -0.83 1.16 40.44
CA GLU A 20 0.46 0.45 40.66
C GLU A 20 0.85 -0.38 39.41
N LYS A 21 -0.15 -0.74 38.60
CA LYS A 21 -0.04 -1.46 37.32
C LYS A 21 -0.94 -0.78 36.28
N LYS A 22 -0.55 -0.89 35.01
CA LYS A 22 -1.35 -0.42 33.87
C LYS A 22 -2.11 -1.55 33.20
N TRP A 23 -1.58 -2.78 33.24
CA TRP A 23 -2.22 -3.90 32.56
C TRP A 23 -1.96 -5.26 33.21
N LEU A 24 -2.87 -6.19 32.96
CA LEU A 24 -2.70 -7.62 33.18
C LEU A 24 -3.11 -8.40 31.94
N LEU A 25 -2.45 -9.54 31.70
CA LEU A 25 -2.70 -10.43 30.58
C LEU A 25 -3.08 -11.82 31.09
N LEU A 26 -4.20 -12.34 30.59
CA LEU A 26 -4.77 -13.62 30.94
C LEU A 26 -4.74 -14.56 29.74
N GLN A 27 -4.37 -15.81 30.01
CA GLN A 27 -4.28 -16.87 29.00
C GLN A 27 -4.99 -18.11 29.55
N TYR A 28 -5.58 -18.92 28.67
CA TYR A 28 -6.02 -20.26 29.04
C TYR A 28 -4.83 -21.15 29.39
N SER A 29 -4.93 -21.98 30.43
CA SER A 29 -3.83 -22.88 30.83
C SER A 29 -3.48 -23.87 29.72
N ASP A 30 -4.52 -24.44 29.11
CA ASP A 30 -4.47 -25.41 28.03
C ASP A 30 -5.39 -24.97 26.89
N SER A 31 -5.08 -25.39 25.66
CA SER A 31 -5.96 -25.15 24.49
C SER A 31 -7.30 -25.88 24.60
N ILE A 32 -7.34 -27.02 25.30
CA ILE A 32 -8.51 -27.89 25.39
C ILE A 32 -9.54 -27.38 26.41
N ASP A 33 -9.10 -26.91 27.59
CA ASP A 33 -9.99 -26.38 28.64
C ASP A 33 -10.06 -24.84 28.63
N LEU A 34 -10.79 -24.30 27.64
CA LEU A 34 -11.15 -22.87 27.56
C LEU A 34 -12.05 -22.38 28.73
N ARG A 35 -12.06 -23.03 29.90
CA ARG A 35 -12.70 -22.56 31.14
C ARG A 35 -11.69 -22.13 32.20
N ARG A 36 -10.39 -22.34 31.98
CA ARG A 36 -9.31 -22.03 32.92
C ARG A 36 -8.42 -20.91 32.41
N LEU A 37 -8.88 -19.66 32.55
CA LEU A 37 -7.98 -18.50 32.50
C LEU A 37 -6.99 -18.55 33.67
N THR A 38 -5.77 -18.10 33.42
CA THR A 38 -4.65 -18.00 34.36
C THR A 38 -3.90 -16.69 34.09
N LEU A 39 -3.33 -16.10 35.14
CA LEU A 39 -2.55 -14.86 35.01
C LEU A 39 -1.22 -15.18 34.32
N CYS A 40 -1.00 -14.60 33.13
CA CYS A 40 0.14 -14.89 32.27
C CYS A 40 1.26 -13.86 32.48
N SER A 41 0.91 -12.58 32.54
CA SER A 41 1.83 -11.46 32.78
C SER A 41 1.06 -10.24 33.30
N GLN A 42 1.80 -9.25 33.81
CA GLN A 42 1.29 -7.95 34.27
C GLN A 42 2.39 -6.90 34.11
N GLY A 43 2.02 -5.64 33.92
CA GLY A 43 2.97 -4.57 33.66
C GLY A 43 2.49 -3.19 34.08
N SER A 44 3.41 -2.24 33.96
CA SER A 44 3.27 -0.85 34.43
C SER A 44 3.72 0.17 33.40
N ASN A 45 4.29 -0.28 32.28
CA ASN A 45 4.49 0.56 31.10
C ASN A 45 3.23 0.51 30.22
N GLY A 46 3.19 1.33 29.17
CA GLY A 46 1.98 1.54 28.36
C GLY A 46 1.62 0.38 27.41
N LEU A 47 0.81 0.70 26.41
CA LEU A 47 0.31 -0.26 25.42
C LEU A 47 1.43 -1.05 24.72
N ASP A 48 2.61 -0.45 24.49
CA ASP A 48 3.76 -1.08 23.85
C ASP A 48 4.29 -2.31 24.62
N GLU A 49 4.30 -2.25 25.95
CA GLU A 49 4.73 -3.36 26.82
C GLU A 49 3.69 -4.48 26.82
N LEU A 50 2.42 -4.11 26.79
CA LEU A 50 1.32 -5.05 26.63
C LEU A 50 1.38 -5.73 25.24
N GLU A 51 1.63 -4.98 24.16
CA GLU A 51 1.76 -5.53 22.80
C GLU A 51 2.90 -6.56 22.73
N ALA A 52 4.07 -6.20 23.25
CA ALA A 52 5.25 -7.08 23.30
C ALA A 52 5.01 -8.38 24.10
N SER A 53 4.01 -8.41 25.01
CA SER A 53 3.68 -9.58 25.82
C SER A 53 2.71 -10.58 25.17
N PHE A 54 2.02 -10.20 24.07
CA PHE A 54 1.05 -11.09 23.41
C PHE A 54 1.72 -12.29 22.72
N HIS A 55 1.23 -13.47 23.08
CA HIS A 55 1.66 -14.73 22.50
C HIS A 55 0.88 -15.01 21.22
N LYS A 56 1.47 -14.71 20.06
CA LYS A 56 0.89 -14.86 18.71
C LYS A 56 0.22 -16.20 18.41
N HIS A 57 0.56 -17.25 19.17
CA HIS A 57 0.02 -18.61 19.02
C HIS A 57 -1.14 -18.98 19.96
N LYS A 58 -1.67 -18.05 20.77
CA LYS A 58 -2.71 -18.35 21.77
C LYS A 58 -3.80 -17.27 21.85
N VAL A 59 -4.99 -17.68 22.30
CA VAL A 59 -6.05 -16.76 22.69
C VAL A 59 -5.70 -16.15 24.06
N GLN A 60 -5.77 -14.82 24.16
CA GLN A 60 -5.45 -14.08 25.39
C GLN A 60 -6.42 -12.91 25.59
N HIS A 61 -6.63 -12.54 26.84
CA HIS A 61 -7.46 -11.40 27.24
C HIS A 61 -6.63 -10.47 28.12
N ALA A 62 -6.46 -9.22 27.72
CA ALA A 62 -5.82 -8.20 28.53
C ALA A 62 -6.85 -7.27 29.14
N VAL A 63 -6.57 -6.79 30.35
CA VAL A 63 -7.24 -5.65 30.96
C VAL A 63 -6.22 -4.53 31.03
N TYR A 64 -6.49 -3.42 30.36
CA TYR A 64 -5.63 -2.24 30.25
C TYR A 64 -6.30 -1.03 30.89
N ARG A 65 -5.53 -0.24 31.63
CA ARG A 65 -5.94 1.04 32.21
C ARG A 65 -5.48 2.17 31.32
N GLU A 66 -6.42 3.00 30.90
CA GLU A 66 -6.14 4.22 30.16
C GLU A 66 -5.92 5.39 31.13
N ASP A 67 -4.76 6.05 31.03
CA ASP A 67 -4.35 7.15 31.92
C ASP A 67 -4.47 8.54 31.27
N GLU A 68 -4.80 8.64 29.98
CA GLU A 68 -4.85 9.92 29.25
C GLU A 68 -6.17 10.69 29.44
N SER A 69 -7.21 10.01 29.94
CA SER A 69 -8.55 10.57 30.14
C SER A 69 -8.83 10.84 31.63
N PRO A 70 -9.49 11.97 31.99
CA PRO A 70 -9.78 12.31 33.40
C PRO A 70 -10.78 11.34 34.06
N SER A 71 -11.53 10.60 33.24
CA SER A 71 -12.24 9.38 33.62
C SER A 71 -11.37 8.16 33.29
N THR A 72 -10.59 7.66 34.25
CA THR A 72 -9.73 6.47 34.06
C THR A 72 -10.52 5.29 33.50
N GLY A 73 -10.29 4.97 32.23
CA GLY A 73 -10.95 3.87 31.53
C GLY A 73 -10.31 2.52 31.85
N LEU A 74 -11.13 1.46 31.92
CA LEU A 74 -10.67 0.08 31.84
C LEU A 74 -11.10 -0.51 30.50
N ILE A 75 -10.12 -0.90 29.69
CA ILE A 75 -10.31 -1.47 28.34
C ILE A 75 -10.02 -2.96 28.42
N ILE A 76 -10.93 -3.80 27.93
CA ILE A 76 -10.70 -5.25 27.80
C ILE A 76 -10.37 -5.59 26.35
N ILE A 77 -9.12 -5.95 26.10
CA ILE A 77 -8.60 -6.32 24.77
C ILE A 77 -8.62 -7.85 24.66
N THR A 78 -9.35 -8.39 23.69
CA THR A 78 -9.42 -9.84 23.45
C THR A 78 -8.68 -10.21 22.17
N TYR A 79 -7.49 -10.80 22.33
CA TYR A 79 -6.63 -11.23 21.23
C TYR A 79 -6.99 -12.65 20.80
N ILE A 80 -7.45 -12.81 19.56
CA ILE A 80 -7.80 -14.12 18.97
C ILE A 80 -7.05 -14.29 17.64
N PRO A 81 -5.95 -15.07 17.61
CA PRO A 81 -5.19 -15.32 16.39
C PRO A 81 -6.03 -15.85 15.22
N THR A 82 -5.54 -15.66 13.99
CA THR A 82 -6.29 -15.98 12.75
C THR A 82 -6.50 -17.48 12.53
N PHE A 83 -5.56 -18.32 12.94
CA PHE A 83 -5.62 -19.79 12.79
C PHE A 83 -6.50 -20.49 13.85
N ILE A 84 -7.01 -19.77 14.87
CA ILE A 84 -7.91 -20.32 15.89
C ILE A 84 -9.30 -20.56 15.28
N SER A 85 -9.89 -21.72 15.57
CA SER A 85 -11.15 -22.17 14.96
C SER A 85 -12.34 -21.28 15.33
N GLY A 86 -13.42 -21.34 14.55
CA GLY A 86 -14.66 -20.57 14.80
C GLY A 86 -15.26 -20.85 16.17
N ILE A 87 -15.26 -22.11 16.61
CA ILE A 87 -15.80 -22.53 17.91
C ILE A 87 -14.95 -21.99 19.08
N GLU A 88 -13.62 -22.04 18.97
CA GLU A 88 -12.73 -21.47 19.98
C GLU A 88 -12.83 -19.93 20.03
N ARG A 89 -12.94 -19.28 18.86
CA ARG A 89 -13.17 -17.83 18.72
C ARG A 89 -14.49 -17.40 19.38
N ALA A 90 -15.58 -18.13 19.16
CA ALA A 90 -16.87 -17.89 19.80
C ALA A 90 -16.77 -18.05 21.34
N ARG A 91 -16.15 -19.14 21.81
CA ARG A 91 -15.93 -19.38 23.25
C ARG A 91 -15.10 -18.28 23.91
N ALA A 92 -14.03 -17.82 23.25
CA ALA A 92 -13.21 -16.71 23.73
C ALA A 92 -14.03 -15.43 23.94
N LEU A 93 -14.92 -15.08 23.01
CA LEU A 93 -15.78 -13.89 23.11
C LEU A 93 -16.84 -14.04 24.21
N VAL A 94 -17.39 -15.23 24.42
CA VAL A 94 -18.31 -15.52 25.55
C VAL A 94 -17.57 -15.39 26.89
N ASN A 95 -16.36 -15.93 26.99
CA ASN A 95 -15.53 -15.83 28.19
C ASN A 95 -15.10 -14.39 28.49
N ALA A 96 -14.79 -13.58 27.46
CA ALA A 96 -14.46 -12.17 27.63
C ALA A 96 -15.61 -11.37 28.27
N ARG A 97 -16.86 -11.65 27.87
CA ARG A 97 -18.06 -11.06 28.49
C ARG A 97 -18.25 -11.51 29.94
N HIS A 98 -18.03 -12.80 30.23
CA HIS A 98 -18.13 -13.29 31.60
C HIS A 98 -17.04 -12.68 32.50
N LEU A 99 -15.82 -12.54 31.98
CA LEU A 99 -14.71 -11.89 32.68
C LEU A 99 -15.03 -10.42 33.02
N LEU A 100 -15.65 -9.67 32.10
CA LEU A 100 -16.14 -8.32 32.40
C LEU A 100 -17.09 -8.35 33.61
N THR A 101 -18.13 -9.20 33.59
CA THR A 101 -19.10 -9.28 34.70
C THR A 101 -18.45 -9.65 36.05
N THR A 102 -17.49 -10.58 36.07
CA THR A 102 -16.78 -10.95 37.31
C THR A 102 -15.88 -9.82 37.84
N LEU A 103 -15.25 -9.05 36.95
CA LEU A 103 -14.46 -7.89 37.36
C LEU A 103 -15.34 -6.75 37.86
N GLU A 104 -16.48 -6.48 37.22
CA GLU A 104 -17.49 -5.51 37.66
C GLU A 104 -18.05 -5.85 39.05
N GLU A 105 -18.44 -7.11 39.29
CA GLU A 105 -18.87 -7.59 40.62
C GLU A 105 -17.78 -7.36 41.69
N SER A 106 -16.52 -7.70 41.37
CA SER A 106 -15.39 -7.49 42.28
C SER A 106 -15.10 -6.01 42.56
N TRP A 107 -15.34 -5.13 41.59
CA TRP A 107 -15.16 -3.68 41.69
C TRP A 107 -16.24 -3.04 42.57
N ILE A 108 -17.50 -3.42 42.36
CA ILE A 108 -18.64 -2.97 43.19
C ILE A 108 -18.42 -3.34 44.66
N HIS A 109 -18.00 -4.59 44.94
CA HIS A 109 -17.67 -5.01 46.30
C HIS A 109 -16.46 -4.27 46.89
N SER A 110 -15.46 -3.90 46.08
CA SER A 110 -14.27 -3.16 46.54
C SER A 110 -14.55 -1.68 46.85
N PHE A 111 -15.58 -1.06 46.26
CA PHE A 111 -15.95 0.34 46.51
C PHE A 111 -16.93 0.52 47.68
N ALA A 112 -17.67 -0.53 48.05
CA ALA A 112 -18.68 -0.49 49.11
C ALA A 112 -18.11 -0.20 50.52
N ASP A 113 -16.81 -0.43 50.73
CA ASP A 113 -16.15 -0.38 52.04
C ASP A 113 -15.57 1.01 52.39
N GLY A 114 -15.90 2.07 51.64
CA GLY A 114 -15.40 3.42 51.95
C GLY A 114 -15.88 4.61 51.11
N GLY A 115 -16.60 4.42 49.99
CA GLY A 115 -16.96 5.52 49.08
C GLY A 115 -18.47 5.62 48.76
N LYS A 116 -19.04 6.84 48.80
CA LYS A 116 -20.40 7.09 48.30
C LYS A 116 -20.43 7.02 46.77
N ALA A 117 -20.89 5.91 46.21
CA ALA A 117 -21.09 5.76 44.78
C ALA A 117 -22.27 6.63 44.28
N VAL A 118 -21.98 7.62 43.41
CA VAL A 118 -23.01 8.34 42.66
C VAL A 118 -23.31 7.56 41.38
N ARG A 119 -24.51 6.99 41.29
CA ARG A 119 -24.97 6.23 40.13
C ARG A 119 -25.38 7.18 38.99
N ALA A 120 -24.39 7.72 38.28
CA ALA A 120 -24.62 8.44 37.03
C ALA A 120 -25.18 7.47 35.98
N ASN A 121 -26.45 7.65 35.62
CA ASN A 121 -27.10 6.90 34.55
C ASN A 121 -26.80 7.64 33.23
N PRO A 122 -26.16 7.02 32.22
CA PRO A 122 -25.87 7.72 30.97
C PRO A 122 -27.16 7.91 30.17
N GLU A 123 -27.56 9.16 29.95
CA GLU A 123 -28.59 9.49 28.97
C GLU A 123 -28.05 9.33 27.54
N PRO A 124 -28.89 8.97 26.55
CA PRO A 124 -28.46 8.75 25.18
C PRO A 124 -28.11 10.09 24.50
N ILE A 125 -26.82 10.29 24.22
CA ILE A 125 -26.34 11.44 23.44
C ILE A 125 -26.65 11.18 21.95
N GLU A 126 -27.44 12.06 21.33
CA GLU A 126 -27.68 12.04 19.89
C GLU A 126 -26.42 12.47 19.11
N PRO A 127 -26.09 11.84 17.97
CA PRO A 127 -24.89 12.15 17.19
C PRO A 127 -25.08 13.41 16.33
N THR A 128 -24.86 14.59 16.91
CA THR A 128 -24.68 15.84 16.14
C THR A 128 -23.28 15.93 15.56
N LEU A 129 -23.13 15.64 14.26
CA LEU A 129 -21.85 15.78 13.55
C LEU A 129 -22.08 16.45 12.19
N ASN A 130 -21.78 17.76 12.14
CA ASN A 130 -21.88 18.58 10.94
C ASN A 130 -20.58 19.38 10.75
N HIS A 131 -20.09 19.39 9.51
CA HIS A 131 -19.01 20.23 8.96
C HIS A 131 -17.68 20.33 9.73
N LEU A 132 -16.63 19.77 9.11
CA LEU A 132 -15.77 20.64 8.30
C LEU A 132 -15.48 20.01 6.93
N HIS A 133 -15.48 20.85 5.89
CA HIS A 133 -14.99 20.58 4.52
C HIS A 133 -13.43 20.74 4.48
N ASP A 134 -12.65 20.31 3.48
CA ASP A 134 -12.89 19.57 2.21
C ASP A 134 -11.64 18.66 1.91
N VAL A 135 -11.26 18.13 0.73
CA VAL A 135 -11.55 18.41 -0.69
C VAL A 135 -11.39 17.13 -1.55
N HIS A 136 -12.22 16.96 -2.58
CA HIS A 136 -12.06 16.30 -3.91
C HIS A 136 -11.11 15.06 -4.15
N PRO A 137 -11.35 14.23 -5.20
CA PRO A 137 -12.65 13.75 -5.72
C PRO A 137 -12.67 12.32 -6.35
N ALA A 138 -13.88 11.81 -6.62
CA ALA A 138 -14.25 10.88 -7.72
C ALA A 138 -13.71 9.42 -7.68
N GLU A 139 -14.37 8.37 -8.23
CA GLU A 139 -15.69 8.22 -8.89
C GLU A 139 -16.49 7.10 -8.16
N GLU A 140 -17.70 7.38 -7.66
CA GLU A 140 -19.00 7.05 -8.28
C GLU A 140 -19.21 5.60 -8.79
N ILE A 141 -19.95 4.79 -8.02
CA ILE A 141 -21.00 3.88 -8.53
C ILE A 141 -22.22 4.01 -7.60
N ARG A 142 -23.41 4.22 -8.16
CA ARG A 142 -24.68 4.25 -7.42
C ARG A 142 -25.42 2.91 -7.55
N ARG A 143 -25.99 2.40 -6.44
CA ARG A 143 -27.32 1.77 -6.45
C ARG A 143 -27.92 1.69 -5.05
N ALA A 144 -29.22 1.96 -4.96
CA ALA A 144 -29.97 1.99 -3.72
C ALA A 144 -30.55 0.61 -3.36
N CYS A 145 -30.69 0.36 -2.07
CA CYS A 145 -31.76 -0.47 -1.51
C CYS A 145 -32.54 0.42 -0.55
N SER A 146 -33.78 0.79 -0.90
CA SER A 146 -34.66 1.60 -0.06
C SER A 146 -35.41 0.72 0.94
N GLU A 147 -35.58 1.22 2.16
CA GLU A 147 -36.42 0.62 3.19
C GLU A 147 -37.89 0.50 2.72
N THR A 148 -38.59 -0.55 3.13
CA THR A 148 -40.04 -0.67 2.90
C THR A 148 -40.78 -0.80 4.22
N ASN A 149 -41.28 0.33 4.72
CA ASN A 149 -42.12 0.34 5.90
C ASN A 149 -43.54 -0.14 5.58
N ASN A 150 -43.95 -1.17 6.33
CA ASN A 150 -45.31 -1.50 6.76
C ASN A 150 -46.46 -0.56 6.31
N SER A 151 -47.42 -1.09 5.54
CA SER A 151 -48.84 -0.79 5.78
C SER A 151 -49.78 -1.88 5.25
N ASN A 152 -50.80 -2.22 6.04
CA ASN A 152 -51.92 -3.05 5.59
C ASN A 152 -52.90 -2.20 4.76
N ASN A 153 -53.44 -2.75 3.67
CA ASN A 153 -54.86 -2.58 3.40
C ASN A 153 -55.45 -3.66 2.48
N LYS A 154 -56.74 -3.97 2.69
CA LYS A 154 -57.47 -5.01 1.95
C LYS A 154 -58.27 -4.41 0.80
N ALA A 155 -58.08 -4.88 -0.42
CA ALA A 155 -59.04 -4.73 -1.51
C ALA A 155 -59.09 -6.00 -2.37
N ARG A 156 -60.31 -6.41 -2.77
CA ARG A 156 -60.54 -7.51 -3.72
C ARG A 156 -60.43 -6.98 -5.14
N PHE A 157 -59.88 -7.76 -6.07
CA PHE A 157 -60.48 -7.93 -7.42
C PHE A 157 -59.93 -9.20 -8.09
N LEU A 158 -60.70 -9.77 -9.02
CA LEU A 158 -60.38 -11.00 -9.75
C LEU A 158 -59.71 -10.69 -11.11
N PRO A 159 -58.91 -11.61 -11.67
CA PRO A 159 -58.14 -11.35 -12.90
C PRO A 159 -58.99 -11.50 -14.16
N GLN A 160 -58.73 -10.64 -15.16
CA GLN A 160 -59.15 -10.86 -16.55
C GLN A 160 -57.95 -11.06 -17.49
N ARG A 161 -58.20 -11.70 -18.65
CA ARG A 161 -57.19 -12.20 -19.59
C ARG A 161 -57.15 -11.39 -20.90
N SER A 162 -55.97 -10.88 -21.25
CA SER A 162 -55.50 -10.69 -22.63
C SER A 162 -53.96 -10.82 -22.60
N LYS A 163 -53.23 -11.61 -23.41
CA LYS A 163 -53.30 -12.06 -24.82
C LYS A 163 -52.99 -10.98 -25.87
N LYS A 164 -51.92 -11.25 -26.63
CA LYS A 164 -51.42 -10.58 -27.85
C LYS A 164 -50.72 -9.22 -27.60
N LEU A 165 -49.81 -8.74 -28.46
CA LEU A 165 -49.42 -9.21 -29.80
C LEU A 165 -47.88 -9.19 -30.02
N ILE A 166 -47.40 -9.96 -31.00
CA ILE A 166 -46.03 -9.89 -31.55
C ILE A 166 -45.92 -8.72 -32.55
N GLY A 167 -44.76 -8.07 -32.65
CA GLY A 167 -44.53 -7.00 -33.64
C GLY A 167 -43.05 -6.67 -33.89
N GLN A 168 -42.37 -7.44 -34.74
CA GLN A 168 -41.11 -7.04 -35.37
C GLN A 168 -41.41 -6.18 -36.63
N ILE A 169 -40.78 -5.02 -36.81
CA ILE A 169 -40.45 -4.44 -38.13
C ILE A 169 -39.09 -3.73 -38.05
N LEU A 170 -38.31 -3.81 -39.13
CA LEU A 170 -37.00 -3.18 -39.30
C LEU A 170 -37.08 -1.81 -39.98
N GLY A 171 -36.18 -0.89 -39.60
CA GLY A 171 -35.25 -0.31 -40.59
C GLY A 171 -35.18 1.20 -40.81
N ARG A 172 -34.07 1.55 -41.50
CA ARG A 172 -33.76 2.78 -42.27
C ARG A 172 -33.44 4.10 -41.56
N ASN A 173 -32.12 4.30 -41.39
CA ASN A 173 -31.35 5.45 -41.89
C ASN A 173 -32.13 6.60 -42.58
N ARG A 174 -32.11 7.78 -41.95
CA ARG A 174 -31.78 9.11 -42.52
C ARG A 174 -31.18 9.92 -41.35
N GLY A 175 -30.15 10.75 -41.47
CA GLY A 175 -29.45 11.22 -42.67
C GLY A 175 -29.65 12.72 -42.86
N HIS A 176 -28.97 13.54 -42.04
CA HIS A 176 -28.92 14.99 -42.20
C HIS A 176 -27.53 15.56 -41.90
N ARG A 177 -27.24 16.73 -42.48
CA ARG A 177 -25.93 17.41 -42.48
C ARG A 177 -26.06 18.82 -41.88
N LEU A 178 -24.98 19.25 -41.23
CA LEU A 178 -24.49 20.64 -41.12
C LEU A 178 -25.38 21.72 -40.47
N SER A 179 -25.18 21.90 -39.16
CA SER A 179 -24.74 23.19 -38.59
C SER A 179 -24.05 22.93 -37.23
N GLY A 180 -23.20 23.81 -36.68
CA GLY A 180 -22.67 25.04 -37.28
C GLY A 180 -22.26 26.14 -36.30
N THR A 181 -21.77 25.80 -35.10
CA THR A 181 -21.34 26.78 -34.08
C THR A 181 -20.04 26.37 -33.41
N ASN A 182 -19.17 27.35 -33.12
CA ASN A 182 -17.94 27.14 -32.37
C ASN A 182 -18.23 26.95 -30.87
N MET A 183 -17.44 26.13 -30.18
CA MET A 183 -16.96 26.45 -28.84
C MET A 183 -15.57 25.84 -28.59
N GLU A 184 -14.66 26.72 -28.20
CA GLU A 184 -13.45 26.57 -27.39
C GLU A 184 -12.89 25.16 -27.12
N THR A 185 -11.74 24.86 -27.75
CA THR A 185 -10.74 23.96 -27.16
C THR A 185 -10.13 24.62 -25.91
N PRO A 186 -9.98 23.92 -24.77
CA PRO A 186 -9.31 24.47 -23.60
C PRO A 186 -7.81 24.73 -23.87
N PRO A 187 -7.19 25.71 -23.19
CA PRO A 187 -5.79 26.05 -23.39
C PRO A 187 -4.84 24.94 -22.92
N VAL A 188 -3.68 24.84 -23.58
CA VAL A 188 -2.59 23.95 -23.18
C VAL A 188 -2.02 24.42 -21.83
N PRO A 189 -1.81 23.53 -20.83
CA PRO A 189 -1.22 23.91 -19.56
C PRO A 189 0.24 24.36 -19.74
N PRO A 190 0.71 25.34 -18.94
CA PRO A 190 2.08 25.86 -19.05
C PRO A 190 3.14 24.81 -18.67
N PRO A 191 4.40 24.98 -19.10
CA PRO A 191 5.50 24.14 -18.66
C PRO A 191 5.65 24.15 -17.13
N LYS A 192 5.85 22.98 -16.53
CA LYS A 192 6.24 22.90 -15.11
C LYS A 192 7.74 23.15 -14.98
N ASP A 193 8.11 24.22 -14.28
CA ASP A 193 9.47 24.41 -13.81
C ASP A 193 9.87 23.26 -12.86
N ASN A 194 11.01 22.63 -13.14
CA ASN A 194 11.59 21.63 -12.23
C ASN A 194 12.37 22.36 -11.12
N PRO A 195 11.96 22.28 -9.84
CA PRO A 195 12.79 22.77 -8.75
C PRO A 195 14.07 21.92 -8.65
N ARG A 196 15.22 22.58 -8.51
CA ARG A 196 16.50 21.92 -8.24
C ARG A 196 16.38 21.09 -6.95
N GLN A 197 16.60 19.78 -7.04
CA GLN A 197 16.94 18.97 -5.87
C GLN A 197 18.44 18.69 -5.86
N SER A 198 19.11 19.16 -4.82
CA SER A 198 20.49 18.85 -4.51
C SER A 198 20.66 17.35 -4.27
N ARG A 199 21.70 16.74 -4.86
CA ARG A 199 22.08 15.35 -4.54
C ARG A 199 23.49 15.31 -3.97
N VAL A 200 23.56 15.12 -2.65
CA VAL A 200 24.76 14.79 -1.87
C VAL A 200 24.62 13.33 -1.41
N LEU A 201 25.68 12.76 -0.81
CA LEU A 201 25.94 11.33 -0.59
C LEU A 201 26.37 10.63 -1.90
N GLN A 202 27.62 10.18 -2.05
CA GLN A 202 28.41 9.23 -1.23
C GLN A 202 27.75 7.85 -1.15
N THR A 203 28.49 6.81 -1.59
CA THR A 203 29.13 5.82 -0.71
C THR A 203 29.59 4.59 -1.53
N GLU A 204 30.90 4.35 -1.49
CA GLU A 204 31.64 3.06 -1.58
C GLU A 204 31.19 1.93 -2.54
N LEU A 205 32.12 1.42 -3.36
CA LEU A 205 32.87 0.20 -3.00
C LEU A 205 34.10 -0.06 -3.91
N GLU A 206 35.17 -0.52 -3.25
CA GLU A 206 36.52 -0.94 -3.66
C GLU A 206 36.55 -2.41 -4.22
N PRO A 207 37.70 -3.10 -4.52
CA PRO A 207 39.14 -2.73 -4.46
C PRO A 207 40.06 -3.20 -5.65
N GLU A 208 41.38 -2.97 -5.50
CA GLU A 208 42.57 -3.61 -6.13
C GLU A 208 42.94 -3.26 -7.60
N MET A 209 44.22 -3.23 -8.05
CA MET A 209 45.50 -3.73 -7.47
C MET A 209 46.71 -2.74 -7.61
N VAL A 210 47.44 -2.55 -6.49
CA VAL A 210 48.91 -2.70 -6.28
C VAL A 210 49.98 -1.90 -7.09
N ALA A 211 50.95 -1.34 -6.32
CA ALA A 211 52.34 -0.90 -6.65
C ALA A 211 52.57 0.45 -7.40
N SER A 212 53.62 1.25 -7.10
CA SER A 212 54.59 1.28 -5.97
C SER A 212 55.49 2.54 -5.94
N TYR A 213 55.61 3.22 -4.78
CA TYR A 213 56.78 3.94 -4.17
C TYR A 213 57.74 4.87 -4.97
N PRO A 214 58.49 5.83 -4.34
CA PRO A 214 58.39 6.46 -3.00
C PRO A 214 58.56 8.02 -2.99
N LEU A 215 58.75 8.54 -1.76
CA LEU A 215 59.07 9.88 -1.23
C LEU A 215 60.29 10.59 -1.90
N GLU A 216 60.68 11.86 -1.66
CA GLU A 216 60.51 12.84 -0.56
C GLU A 216 60.78 14.28 -1.13
N ALA A 217 59.94 15.32 -0.92
CA ALA A 217 59.91 16.33 0.17
C ALA A 217 60.84 17.58 0.07
N ASN A 218 60.38 18.70 0.65
CA ASN A 218 61.13 19.94 1.05
C ASN A 218 61.65 20.94 -0.03
N ASN A 219 61.85 22.25 0.24
CA ASN A 219 61.08 23.23 1.04
C ASN A 219 61.62 24.70 0.88
N TRP A 220 60.73 25.71 0.82
CA TRP A 220 60.99 27.17 1.05
C TRP A 220 62.02 27.90 0.09
N PRO A 221 62.43 29.20 0.27
CA PRO A 221 61.73 30.31 -0.43
C PRO A 221 62.60 31.58 -0.81
N ILE A 222 61.96 32.67 -1.28
CA ILE A 222 62.49 34.09 -1.31
C ILE A 222 63.70 34.25 -2.29
N SER A 223 63.91 35.32 -3.08
CA SER A 223 63.87 36.78 -2.82
C SER A 223 63.49 37.61 -4.05
N ASP A 224 63.18 38.89 -3.81
CA ASP A 224 63.38 39.98 -4.77
C ASP A 224 64.86 40.41 -4.86
N GLU A 225 65.13 41.39 -5.75
CA GLU A 225 66.34 42.25 -5.83
C GLU A 225 67.63 41.75 -6.52
N GLN A 226 67.94 42.46 -7.62
CA GLN A 226 69.19 43.22 -7.89
C GLN A 226 70.29 42.74 -8.88
N TYR A 227 70.49 43.61 -9.89
CA TYR A 227 71.75 44.12 -10.49
C TYR A 227 72.47 43.44 -11.69
N LEU A 228 73.15 44.35 -12.42
CA LEU A 228 74.10 44.21 -13.55
C LEU A 228 73.48 43.85 -14.94
N ALA A 229 73.95 44.37 -16.09
CA ALA A 229 75.03 45.33 -16.39
C ALA A 229 74.59 46.29 -17.53
N GLU A 230 74.77 47.60 -17.42
CA GLU A 230 75.90 48.39 -17.97
C GLU A 230 76.31 48.12 -19.44
N SER A 231 76.22 49.17 -20.29
CA SER A 231 77.02 49.32 -21.52
C SER A 231 77.14 50.78 -21.98
N ARG A 232 77.95 51.55 -21.25
CA ARG A 232 78.83 52.65 -21.70
C ARG A 232 78.35 53.55 -22.86
N SER A 233 77.92 54.77 -22.51
CA SER A 233 78.11 55.93 -23.40
C SER A 233 79.59 56.34 -23.42
N LEU A 234 80.24 56.29 -24.59
CA LEU A 234 81.64 56.66 -24.74
C LEU A 234 81.81 58.15 -25.10
N TYR A 235 82.30 58.90 -24.13
CA TYR A 235 82.59 60.33 -24.21
C TYR A 235 83.88 60.59 -25.02
N VAL A 236 83.79 61.25 -26.18
CA VAL A 236 84.95 61.62 -27.01
C VAL A 236 85.41 63.05 -26.66
N PRO A 237 86.66 63.26 -26.19
CA PRO A 237 87.08 64.55 -25.64
C PRO A 237 87.54 65.56 -26.70
N LEU A 238 86.92 66.75 -26.71
CA LEU A 238 87.41 67.91 -27.47
C LEU A 238 88.62 68.54 -26.76
N ARG A 239 89.85 68.20 -27.19
CA ARG A 239 91.09 68.75 -26.62
C ARG A 239 92.22 68.87 -27.64
N GLY A 240 92.82 70.06 -27.73
CA GLY A 240 93.98 70.38 -28.60
C GLY A 240 93.55 71.23 -29.81
N LYS A 241 93.83 72.54 -29.85
CA LYS A 241 95.16 73.19 -29.96
C LYS A 241 95.95 72.80 -31.22
N TRP A 242 95.39 73.16 -32.38
CA TRP A 242 96.15 73.60 -33.54
C TRP A 242 95.61 74.99 -33.91
N GLY A 243 96.40 75.99 -34.29
CA GLY A 243 97.82 75.97 -34.60
C GLY A 243 98.09 77.08 -35.61
N VAL A 244 97.99 78.34 -35.16
CA VAL A 244 98.14 79.49 -36.06
C VAL A 244 99.60 79.63 -36.46
N THR A 245 99.90 79.34 -37.72
CA THR A 245 101.16 79.68 -38.38
C THR A 245 100.87 80.64 -39.51
N MET A 246 101.40 81.86 -39.40
CA MET A 246 101.36 82.87 -40.47
C MET A 246 102.41 82.59 -41.55
N MET A 247 102.47 83.45 -42.56
CA MET A 247 103.33 83.39 -43.75
C MET A 247 102.85 82.32 -44.77
N SER A 248 102.87 82.57 -46.08
CA SER A 248 102.87 83.84 -46.84
C SER A 248 102.16 83.60 -48.19
N ASP A 249 101.87 84.68 -48.92
CA ASP A 249 101.35 84.70 -50.30
C ASP A 249 99.91 84.15 -50.56
N PRO A 250 99.00 84.87 -51.24
CA PRO A 250 97.64 84.39 -51.50
C PRO A 250 97.50 83.28 -52.55
N GLU A 251 98.32 83.28 -53.61
CA GLU A 251 98.02 82.49 -54.82
C GLU A 251 98.26 80.98 -54.67
N GLU A 252 99.31 80.57 -53.96
CA GLU A 252 99.64 79.14 -53.81
C GLU A 252 98.57 78.38 -53.01
N ARG A 253 97.96 79.04 -52.01
CA ARG A 253 96.84 78.48 -51.24
C ARG A 253 95.59 78.24 -52.08
N ALA A 254 95.39 78.98 -53.18
CA ALA A 254 94.27 78.73 -54.08
C ALA A 254 94.47 77.43 -54.87
N ARG A 255 95.69 77.21 -55.41
CA ARG A 255 96.04 76.00 -56.15
C ARG A 255 95.92 74.75 -55.28
N PHE A 256 96.50 74.78 -54.08
CA PHE A 256 96.47 73.64 -53.15
C PHE A 256 95.05 73.25 -52.71
N ARG A 257 94.14 74.23 -52.57
CA ARG A 257 92.71 73.95 -52.32
C ARG A 257 92.05 73.26 -53.50
N SER A 258 92.21 73.81 -54.71
CA SER A 258 91.59 73.25 -55.92
C SER A 258 92.06 71.81 -56.21
N GLU A 259 93.34 71.51 -55.94
CA GLU A 259 93.89 70.16 -56.13
C GLU A 259 93.43 69.18 -55.04
N THR A 260 93.33 69.63 -53.78
CA THR A 260 92.77 68.84 -52.67
C THR A 260 91.28 68.55 -52.88
N GLU A 261 90.49 69.54 -53.33
CA GLU A 261 89.07 69.38 -53.67
C GLU A 261 88.87 68.47 -54.89
N ALA A 262 89.71 68.60 -55.93
CA ALA A 262 89.68 67.70 -57.08
C ALA A 262 90.03 66.24 -56.70
N LYS A 263 90.98 66.03 -55.79
CA LYS A 263 91.29 64.69 -55.26
C LYS A 263 90.14 64.13 -54.45
N ARG A 264 89.60 64.90 -53.49
CA ARG A 264 88.46 64.48 -52.66
C ARG A 264 87.23 64.18 -53.49
N ARG A 265 86.99 64.93 -54.58
CA ARG A 265 85.88 64.69 -55.50
C ARG A 265 85.99 63.34 -56.23
N ARG A 266 87.19 62.93 -56.68
CA ARG A 266 87.39 61.59 -57.26
C ARG A 266 87.20 60.48 -56.23
N GLU A 267 87.72 60.67 -55.02
CA GLU A 267 87.52 59.73 -53.91
C GLU A 267 86.04 59.63 -53.51
N GLU A 268 85.28 60.73 -53.58
CA GLU A 268 83.83 60.75 -53.39
C GLU A 268 83.04 60.10 -54.55
N GLU A 269 83.50 60.20 -55.79
CA GLU A 269 82.88 59.53 -56.95
C GLU A 269 83.12 58.01 -56.86
N GLU A 270 84.35 57.54 -56.63
CA GLU A 270 84.63 56.12 -56.38
C GLU A 270 83.88 55.55 -55.16
N ALA A 271 83.68 56.36 -54.11
CA ALA A 271 82.91 55.94 -52.94
C ALA A 271 81.40 55.79 -53.25
N LYS A 272 80.83 56.66 -54.09
CA LYS A 272 79.43 56.57 -54.54
C LYS A 272 79.20 55.33 -55.39
N ASP A 273 80.13 55.00 -56.28
CA ASP A 273 79.98 53.84 -57.17
C ASP A 273 80.08 52.52 -56.37
N ARG A 274 81.06 52.40 -55.47
CA ARG A 274 81.20 51.23 -54.57
C ARG A 274 80.01 51.04 -53.63
N GLU A 275 79.38 52.13 -53.20
CA GLU A 275 78.17 52.06 -52.36
C GLU A 275 76.91 51.74 -53.17
N GLN A 276 76.81 52.21 -54.42
CA GLN A 276 75.75 51.79 -55.35
C GLN A 276 75.83 50.28 -55.66
N GLU A 277 77.02 49.73 -55.91
CA GLU A 277 77.21 48.28 -56.09
C GLU A 277 76.76 47.47 -54.85
N ARG A 278 77.07 47.96 -53.65
CA ARG A 278 76.62 47.32 -52.39
C ARG A 278 75.10 47.35 -52.27
N GLN A 279 74.48 48.51 -52.53
CA GLN A 279 73.03 48.64 -52.47
C GLN A 279 72.31 47.84 -53.57
N ALA A 280 72.92 47.65 -54.73
CA ALA A 280 72.41 46.76 -55.78
C ALA A 280 72.39 45.29 -55.33
N LYS A 281 73.49 44.79 -54.75
CA LYS A 281 73.58 43.42 -54.21
C LYS A 281 72.58 43.19 -53.07
N ILE A 282 72.48 44.13 -52.13
CA ILE A 282 71.53 44.07 -51.01
C ILE A 282 70.06 44.09 -51.49
N ARG A 283 69.75 44.68 -52.64
CA ARG A 283 68.40 44.60 -53.26
C ARG A 283 68.16 43.21 -53.85
N GLN A 284 69.09 42.69 -54.65
CA GLN A 284 68.98 41.36 -55.26
C GLN A 284 68.85 40.24 -54.21
N GLU A 285 69.62 40.30 -53.13
CA GLU A 285 69.52 39.36 -52.00
C GLU A 285 68.14 39.44 -51.32
N LYS A 286 67.60 40.65 -51.11
CA LYS A 286 66.26 40.84 -50.52
C LYS A 286 65.13 40.36 -51.45
N GLU A 287 65.24 40.62 -52.75
CA GLU A 287 64.28 40.16 -53.75
C GLU A 287 64.24 38.62 -53.82
N ALA A 288 65.40 37.96 -53.81
CA ALA A 288 65.49 36.51 -53.75
C ALA A 288 64.87 35.93 -52.45
N ILE A 289 65.14 36.54 -51.29
CA ILE A 289 64.55 36.12 -50.01
C ILE A 289 63.02 36.30 -50.01
N ILE A 290 62.51 37.40 -50.57
CA ILE A 290 61.05 37.62 -50.69
C ILE A 290 60.41 36.55 -51.59
N GLN A 291 61.04 36.25 -52.74
CA GLN A 291 60.52 35.23 -53.66
C GLN A 291 60.51 33.82 -53.03
N GLN A 292 61.56 33.44 -52.31
CA GLN A 292 61.59 32.16 -51.60
C GLN A 292 60.49 32.05 -50.54
N ASN A 293 60.26 33.11 -49.74
CA ASN A 293 59.20 33.11 -48.74
C ASN A 293 57.79 32.97 -49.36
N LEU A 294 57.56 33.54 -50.56
CA LEU A 294 56.29 33.38 -51.28
C LEU A 294 56.08 31.94 -51.78
N GLU A 295 57.14 31.28 -52.27
CA GLU A 295 57.06 29.86 -52.65
C GLU A 295 56.78 28.94 -51.46
N ASP A 296 57.45 29.15 -50.32
CA ASP A 296 57.24 28.32 -49.14
C ASP A 296 55.87 28.57 -48.48
N GLN A 297 55.33 29.80 -48.53
CA GLN A 297 53.93 30.07 -48.16
C GLN A 297 52.94 29.37 -49.11
N ALA A 298 53.18 29.40 -50.42
CA ALA A 298 52.32 28.71 -51.39
C ALA A 298 52.30 27.19 -51.16
N ARG A 299 53.45 26.59 -50.80
CA ARG A 299 53.56 25.17 -50.43
C ARG A 299 52.76 24.85 -49.16
N GLN A 300 52.86 25.67 -48.12
CA GLN A 300 52.12 25.49 -46.86
C GLN A 300 50.60 25.63 -47.04
N VAL A 301 50.14 26.57 -47.86
CA VAL A 301 48.70 26.70 -48.18
C VAL A 301 48.22 25.48 -48.96
N ALA A 302 48.99 24.99 -49.93
CA ALA A 302 48.63 23.81 -50.71
C ALA A 302 48.51 22.53 -49.87
N THR A 303 49.41 22.29 -48.91
CA THR A 303 49.32 21.13 -48.01
C THR A 303 48.11 21.23 -47.07
N LEU A 304 47.90 22.38 -46.43
CA LEU A 304 46.74 22.61 -45.55
C LEU A 304 45.41 22.44 -46.31
N GLN A 305 45.34 22.85 -47.58
CA GLN A 305 44.14 22.69 -48.40
C GLN A 305 43.86 21.21 -48.76
N GLN A 306 44.89 20.38 -48.93
CA GLN A 306 44.74 18.93 -49.13
C GLN A 306 44.36 18.19 -47.86
N ASP A 307 44.90 18.58 -46.71
CA ASP A 307 44.52 18.00 -45.42
C ASP A 307 43.08 18.35 -45.03
N LEU A 308 42.63 19.58 -45.33
CA LEU A 308 41.24 20.01 -45.09
C LEU A 308 40.23 19.24 -45.96
N THR A 309 40.51 19.00 -47.25
CA THR A 309 39.60 18.21 -48.10
C THR A 309 39.57 16.74 -47.67
N ARG A 310 40.72 16.14 -47.35
CA ARG A 310 40.81 14.78 -46.81
C ARG A 310 40.04 14.62 -45.50
N ALA A 311 40.17 15.58 -44.57
CA ALA A 311 39.43 15.57 -43.32
C ALA A 311 37.91 15.76 -43.50
N ALA A 312 37.48 16.52 -44.52
CA ALA A 312 36.07 16.67 -44.86
C ALA A 312 35.46 15.37 -45.41
N GLU A 313 36.16 14.68 -46.33
CA GLU A 313 35.74 13.38 -46.84
C GLU A 313 35.64 12.32 -45.73
N GLU A 314 36.63 12.27 -44.82
CA GLU A 314 36.62 11.28 -43.75
C GLU A 314 35.45 11.49 -42.78
N ARG A 315 35.12 12.75 -42.45
CA ARG A 315 33.93 13.09 -41.66
C ARG A 315 32.64 12.64 -42.34
N GLN A 316 32.46 12.92 -43.64
CA GLN A 316 31.27 12.49 -44.38
C GLN A 316 31.11 10.96 -44.42
N ARG A 317 32.22 10.21 -44.53
CA ARG A 317 32.17 8.74 -44.47
C ARG A 317 31.76 8.24 -43.10
N ARG A 318 32.34 8.76 -42.01
CA ARG A 318 31.98 8.40 -40.63
C ARG A 318 30.50 8.71 -40.35
N GLU A 319 30.05 9.92 -40.66
CA GLU A 319 28.67 10.37 -40.48
C GLU A 319 27.65 9.52 -41.27
N HIS A 320 28.01 9.05 -42.47
CA HIS A 320 27.14 8.16 -43.23
C HIS A 320 26.96 6.78 -42.57
N PHE A 321 28.03 6.18 -42.04
CA PHE A 321 27.93 4.92 -41.29
C PHE A 321 27.15 5.10 -39.98
N GLU A 322 27.42 6.17 -39.24
CA GLU A 322 26.75 6.50 -37.98
C GLU A 322 25.24 6.64 -38.16
N ARG A 323 24.77 7.39 -39.17
CA ARG A 323 23.33 7.48 -39.51
C ARG A 323 22.70 6.13 -39.86
N VAL A 324 23.42 5.22 -40.53
CA VAL A 324 22.91 3.89 -40.88
C VAL A 324 22.80 2.99 -39.64
N GLU A 325 23.74 3.08 -38.70
CA GLU A 325 23.66 2.39 -37.41
C GLU A 325 22.56 2.97 -36.51
N GLU A 326 22.40 4.30 -36.47
CA GLU A 326 21.28 4.96 -35.78
C GLU A 326 19.93 4.53 -36.33
N GLU A 327 19.73 4.51 -37.65
CA GLU A 327 18.51 4.02 -38.28
C GLU A 327 18.23 2.55 -37.95
N HIS A 328 19.25 1.69 -38.00
CA HIS A 328 19.12 0.27 -37.66
C HIS A 328 18.77 0.07 -36.17
N SER A 329 19.46 0.79 -35.28
CA SER A 329 19.20 0.82 -33.84
C SER A 329 17.78 1.33 -33.53
N HIS A 330 17.33 2.39 -34.21
CA HIS A 330 15.98 2.93 -34.06
C HIS A 330 14.90 1.90 -34.44
N ARG A 331 15.05 1.25 -35.61
CA ARG A 331 14.15 0.19 -36.09
C ARG A 331 14.11 -1.00 -35.12
N LEU A 332 15.26 -1.44 -34.58
CA LEU A 332 15.30 -2.47 -33.53
C LEU A 332 14.65 -2.03 -32.23
N SER A 333 14.79 -0.75 -31.84
CA SER A 333 14.12 -0.18 -30.67
C SER A 333 12.60 -0.18 -30.82
N GLU A 334 12.09 0.12 -32.02
CA GLU A 334 10.65 0.05 -32.31
C GLU A 334 10.12 -1.37 -32.24
N LEU A 335 10.81 -2.34 -32.85
CA LEU A 335 10.40 -3.74 -32.79
C LEU A 335 10.36 -4.25 -31.35
N LYS A 336 11.37 -3.93 -30.52
CA LYS A 336 11.35 -4.21 -29.08
C LYS A 336 10.15 -3.56 -28.38
N LYS A 337 9.88 -2.27 -28.61
CA LYS A 337 8.72 -1.54 -28.04
C LYS A 337 7.37 -2.14 -28.48
N ARG A 338 7.25 -2.66 -29.71
CA ARG A 338 6.03 -3.32 -30.21
C ARG A 338 5.82 -4.67 -29.52
N VAL A 339 6.84 -5.53 -29.50
CA VAL A 339 6.80 -6.85 -28.82
C VAL A 339 6.55 -6.70 -27.32
N GLU A 340 7.12 -5.68 -26.67
CA GLU A 340 6.87 -5.45 -25.24
C GLU A 340 5.44 -4.98 -24.96
N LYS A 341 4.88 -4.08 -25.77
CA LYS A 341 3.46 -3.69 -25.68
C LYS A 341 2.54 -4.89 -25.87
N GLU A 342 2.84 -5.75 -26.84
CA GLU A 342 2.08 -6.98 -27.08
C GLU A 342 2.15 -7.95 -25.90
N LYS A 343 3.35 -8.19 -25.34
CA LYS A 343 3.51 -9.00 -24.12
C LYS A 343 2.74 -8.42 -22.93
N ARG A 344 2.78 -7.10 -22.70
CA ARG A 344 2.00 -6.43 -21.65
C ARG A 344 0.49 -6.61 -21.86
N LEU A 345 0.01 -6.57 -23.10
CA LEU A 345 -1.40 -6.80 -23.44
C LEU A 345 -1.82 -8.27 -23.26
N GLU A 346 -1.00 -9.26 -23.63
CA GLU A 346 -1.35 -10.67 -23.39
C GLU A 346 -1.27 -11.05 -21.90
N MET A 347 -0.31 -10.50 -21.14
CA MET A 347 -0.31 -10.61 -19.67
C MET A 347 -1.59 -10.00 -19.06
N HIS A 348 -2.06 -8.84 -19.55
CA HIS A 348 -3.34 -8.26 -19.12
C HIS A 348 -4.52 -9.19 -19.45
N ARG A 349 -4.57 -9.75 -20.66
CA ARG A 349 -5.59 -10.72 -21.07
C ARG A 349 -5.57 -11.99 -20.21
N GLN A 350 -4.40 -12.50 -19.84
CA GLN A 350 -4.27 -13.65 -18.95
C GLN A 350 -4.77 -13.32 -17.54
N MET A 351 -4.40 -12.15 -16.98
CA MET A 351 -4.91 -11.68 -15.69
C MET A 351 -6.43 -11.45 -15.70
N GLU A 352 -6.99 -10.95 -16.80
CA GLU A 352 -8.45 -10.85 -16.99
C GLU A 352 -9.13 -12.22 -17.05
N ARG A 353 -8.59 -13.17 -17.84
CA ARG A 353 -9.12 -14.55 -17.91
C ARG A 353 -9.12 -15.19 -16.53
N TRP A 354 -8.02 -15.08 -15.78
CA TRP A 354 -7.90 -15.59 -14.41
C TRP A 354 -8.92 -14.95 -13.46
N ARG A 355 -9.08 -13.62 -13.47
CA ARG A 355 -10.10 -12.93 -12.66
C ARG A 355 -11.53 -13.38 -13.01
N LYS A 356 -11.84 -13.52 -14.29
CA LYS A 356 -13.15 -14.00 -14.77
C LYS A 356 -13.39 -15.47 -14.40
N GLU A 357 -12.34 -16.31 -14.42
CA GLU A 357 -12.39 -17.71 -14.01
C GLU A 357 -12.63 -17.86 -12.51
N GLN A 358 -11.95 -17.07 -11.66
CA GLN A 358 -12.18 -17.08 -10.22
C GLN A 358 -13.60 -16.64 -9.87
N LEU A 359 -14.09 -15.53 -10.44
CA LEU A 359 -15.48 -15.09 -10.23
C LEU A 359 -16.51 -16.14 -10.69
N CYS A 360 -16.25 -16.84 -11.80
CA CYS A 360 -17.12 -17.91 -12.30
C CYS A 360 -17.10 -19.14 -11.36
N ARG A 361 -15.91 -19.51 -10.86
CA ARG A 361 -15.71 -20.60 -9.89
C ARG A 361 -16.40 -20.30 -8.55
N GLU A 362 -16.29 -19.07 -8.05
CA GLU A 362 -16.97 -18.59 -6.84
C GLU A 362 -18.50 -18.57 -7.02
N GLU A 363 -19.00 -18.07 -8.15
CA GLU A 363 -20.44 -18.07 -8.40
C GLU A 363 -20.99 -19.50 -8.52
N GLN A 364 -20.28 -20.40 -9.21
CA GLN A 364 -20.68 -21.79 -9.33
C GLN A 364 -20.68 -22.49 -7.96
N ALA A 365 -19.62 -22.34 -7.16
CA ALA A 365 -19.57 -22.88 -5.80
C ALA A 365 -20.70 -22.34 -4.89
N ARG A 366 -21.08 -21.07 -5.06
CA ARG A 366 -22.25 -20.48 -4.37
C ARG A 366 -23.57 -21.14 -4.80
N ARG A 367 -23.78 -21.34 -6.10
CA ARG A 367 -24.98 -22.02 -6.64
C ARG A 367 -25.04 -23.48 -6.18
N ASP A 368 -23.92 -24.20 -6.21
CA ASP A 368 -23.83 -25.59 -5.75
C ASP A 368 -24.15 -25.71 -4.25
N LEU A 369 -23.68 -24.76 -3.43
CA LEU A 369 -24.00 -24.68 -1.99
C LEU A 369 -25.48 -24.36 -1.73
N GLU A 370 -26.07 -23.43 -2.50
CA GLU A 370 -27.49 -23.08 -2.40
C GLU A 370 -28.38 -24.26 -2.82
N GLU A 371 -28.03 -24.96 -3.91
CA GLU A 371 -28.70 -26.20 -4.31
C GLU A 371 -28.55 -27.31 -3.28
N ALA A 372 -27.38 -27.47 -2.66
CA ALA A 372 -27.15 -28.46 -1.60
C ALA A 372 -28.06 -28.20 -0.40
N LYS A 373 -28.12 -26.95 0.09
CA LYS A 373 -29.05 -26.53 1.15
C LYS A 373 -30.51 -26.77 0.73
N ARG A 374 -30.90 -26.43 -0.51
CA ARG A 374 -32.29 -26.65 -0.99
C ARG A 374 -32.64 -28.13 -1.16
N LYS A 375 -31.67 -29.01 -1.40
CA LYS A 375 -31.86 -30.47 -1.39
C LYS A 375 -32.05 -30.97 0.04
N GLN A 376 -31.22 -30.51 0.99
CA GLN A 376 -31.31 -30.85 2.41
C GLN A 376 -32.64 -30.40 3.04
N THR A 377 -33.08 -29.16 2.84
CA THR A 377 -34.37 -28.68 3.39
C THR A 377 -35.55 -29.45 2.81
N LYS A 378 -35.53 -29.82 1.53
CA LYS A 378 -36.57 -30.65 0.92
C LYS A 378 -36.60 -32.07 1.47
N GLU A 379 -35.43 -32.68 1.72
CA GLU A 379 -35.37 -33.99 2.36
C GLU A 379 -35.86 -33.93 3.81
N MET A 380 -35.44 -32.90 4.57
CA MET A 380 -35.91 -32.63 5.94
C MET A 380 -37.45 -32.49 5.98
N LEU A 381 -38.03 -31.69 5.09
CA LEU A 381 -39.49 -31.50 5.01
C LEU A 381 -40.23 -32.78 4.59
N GLN A 382 -39.66 -33.61 3.71
CA GLN A 382 -40.21 -34.94 3.41
C GLN A 382 -40.17 -35.88 4.63
N ARG A 383 -39.08 -35.85 5.42
CA ARG A 383 -38.94 -36.64 6.65
C ARG A 383 -39.94 -36.18 7.72
N ILE A 384 -40.09 -34.87 7.93
CA ILE A 384 -41.14 -34.26 8.78
C ILE A 384 -42.53 -34.69 8.31
N SER A 385 -42.83 -34.62 7.01
CA SER A 385 -44.13 -35.02 6.45
C SER A 385 -44.42 -36.52 6.66
N ARG A 386 -43.42 -37.40 6.50
CA ARG A 386 -43.54 -38.83 6.82
C ARG A 386 -43.82 -39.04 8.31
N ALA A 387 -43.13 -38.34 9.20
CA ALA A 387 -43.35 -38.41 10.64
C ALA A 387 -44.74 -37.88 11.05
N GLN A 388 -45.24 -36.81 10.40
CA GLN A 388 -46.62 -36.33 10.54
C GLN A 388 -47.65 -37.37 10.09
N ALA A 389 -47.42 -38.05 8.96
CA ALA A 389 -48.33 -39.11 8.48
C ALA A 389 -48.39 -40.33 9.42
N GLN A 390 -47.30 -40.63 10.14
CA GLN A 390 -47.28 -41.67 11.17
C GLN A 390 -47.84 -41.19 12.54
N LEU A 391 -48.14 -39.90 12.71
CA LEU A 391 -48.50 -39.28 13.99
C LEU A 391 -49.98 -39.57 14.34
N GLY A 392 -50.26 -40.85 14.64
CA GLY A 392 -51.57 -41.32 15.08
C GLY A 392 -52.00 -40.73 16.43
N ARG A 393 -53.27 -40.93 16.79
CA ARG A 393 -53.90 -40.37 18.01
C ARG A 393 -53.35 -40.91 19.35
N SER A 394 -52.43 -41.87 19.34
CA SER A 394 -51.77 -42.40 20.54
C SER A 394 -50.57 -41.52 20.92
N GLY A 395 -50.56 -41.00 22.15
CA GLY A 395 -49.51 -40.14 22.67
C GLY A 395 -48.12 -40.79 22.57
N ARG A 396 -47.25 -40.20 21.76
CA ARG A 396 -45.90 -40.70 21.51
C ARG A 396 -44.93 -40.24 22.60
N HIS A 397 -43.96 -41.09 22.91
CA HIS A 397 -42.91 -40.82 23.91
C HIS A 397 -41.58 -41.43 23.45
N GLY A 398 -40.48 -40.96 24.05
CA GLY A 398 -39.12 -41.39 23.73
C GLY A 398 -38.09 -40.69 24.62
N TRP A 399 -36.80 -40.84 24.31
CA TRP A 399 -35.72 -40.21 25.07
C TRP A 399 -35.17 -38.97 24.38
N VAL A 400 -34.86 -37.94 25.17
CA VAL A 400 -34.24 -36.71 24.70
C VAL A 400 -33.17 -36.22 25.68
N GLY A 401 -32.00 -35.87 25.17
CA GLY A 401 -31.02 -35.07 25.90
C GLY A 401 -31.35 -33.60 25.70
N ILE A 402 -31.53 -32.84 26.79
CA ILE A 402 -31.78 -31.40 26.75
C ILE A 402 -30.69 -30.61 27.51
N GLN A 403 -30.18 -29.55 26.89
CA GLN A 403 -29.34 -28.53 27.51
C GLN A 403 -30.05 -27.17 27.38
N THR A 404 -30.25 -26.46 28.49
CA THR A 404 -30.89 -25.13 28.50
C THR A 404 -29.85 -24.03 28.64
N SER A 405 -30.16 -22.81 28.18
CA SER A 405 -29.28 -21.63 28.32
C SER A 405 -28.83 -21.38 29.77
N LYS A 406 -29.62 -21.77 30.76
CA LYS A 406 -29.32 -21.67 32.21
C LYS A 406 -28.44 -22.82 32.76
N SER A 407 -28.07 -23.81 31.95
CA SER A 407 -27.51 -25.08 32.42
C SER A 407 -26.60 -25.73 31.38
N LEU A 408 -25.28 -25.55 31.49
CA LEU A 408 -24.24 -26.14 30.61
C LEU A 408 -24.06 -27.67 30.76
N THR A 409 -25.10 -28.38 31.24
CA THR A 409 -25.11 -29.83 31.45
C THR A 409 -26.30 -30.45 30.73
N TRP A 410 -26.02 -31.39 29.84
CA TRP A 410 -27.01 -32.22 29.18
C TRP A 410 -27.77 -33.05 30.21
N LYS A 411 -29.10 -32.91 30.22
CA LYS A 411 -30.02 -33.62 31.10
C LYS A 411 -30.85 -34.56 30.26
N ARG A 412 -30.64 -35.88 30.41
CA ARG A 412 -31.45 -36.90 29.75
C ARG A 412 -32.85 -36.92 30.39
N ARG A 413 -33.90 -36.94 29.57
CA ARG A 413 -35.32 -36.89 29.96
C ARG A 413 -36.14 -37.80 29.06
N ILE A 414 -37.29 -38.26 29.57
CA ILE A 414 -38.32 -38.88 28.73
C ILE A 414 -39.27 -37.77 28.27
N PHE A 415 -39.47 -37.64 26.97
CA PHE A 415 -40.50 -36.75 26.43
C PHE A 415 -41.80 -37.51 26.23
N LYS A 416 -42.94 -36.84 26.43
CA LYS A 416 -44.27 -37.28 26.00
C LYS A 416 -44.95 -36.14 25.26
N LEU A 417 -45.51 -36.46 24.09
CA LEU A 417 -46.24 -35.56 23.23
C LEU A 417 -47.74 -35.79 23.45
N ASP A 418 -48.42 -34.85 24.11
CA ASP A 418 -49.83 -34.96 24.47
C ASP A 418 -50.50 -33.57 24.53
N GLY A 419 -51.80 -33.46 24.24
CA GLY A 419 -52.60 -32.24 24.45
C GLY A 419 -52.12 -30.93 23.79
N GLY A 420 -51.23 -30.96 22.79
CA GLY A 420 -50.55 -29.77 22.25
C GLY A 420 -49.33 -29.30 23.04
N LYS A 421 -48.90 -30.09 24.04
CA LYS A 421 -47.77 -29.80 24.93
C LYS A 421 -46.64 -30.82 24.77
N ILE A 422 -45.44 -30.42 25.22
CA ILE A 422 -44.32 -31.32 25.47
C ILE A 422 -44.17 -31.46 26.98
N HIS A 423 -44.30 -32.68 27.49
CA HIS A 423 -44.05 -33.04 28.88
C HIS A 423 -42.69 -33.74 28.98
N LEU A 424 -41.79 -33.24 29.83
CA LEU A 424 -40.45 -33.80 30.07
C LEU A 424 -40.36 -34.37 31.48
N TYR A 425 -40.28 -35.70 31.59
CA TYR A 425 -40.16 -36.45 32.83
C TYR A 425 -38.70 -36.80 33.13
N ARG A 426 -38.36 -36.98 34.41
CA ARG A 426 -37.05 -37.47 34.85
C ARG A 426 -36.88 -38.95 34.48
N ASP A 427 -37.88 -39.75 34.86
CA ASP A 427 -37.88 -41.21 34.83
C ASP A 427 -39.27 -41.73 34.43
N GLU A 428 -39.36 -42.92 33.81
CA GLU A 428 -40.59 -43.48 33.21
C GLU A 428 -41.74 -43.70 34.22
N LYS A 429 -41.39 -43.84 35.50
CA LYS A 429 -42.33 -44.09 36.61
C LYS A 429 -42.87 -42.79 37.23
N GLU A 430 -42.36 -41.62 36.82
CA GLU A 430 -42.72 -40.32 37.37
C GLU A 430 -44.06 -39.84 36.78
N ARG A 431 -45.06 -39.58 37.63
CA ARG A 431 -46.39 -39.14 37.17
C ARG A 431 -46.47 -37.66 36.82
N SER A 432 -45.57 -36.84 37.38
CA SER A 432 -45.52 -35.39 37.21
C SER A 432 -44.38 -35.00 36.26
N PRO A 433 -44.62 -34.19 35.22
CA PRO A 433 -43.54 -33.68 34.39
C PRO A 433 -42.63 -32.73 35.19
N VAL A 434 -41.32 -32.83 34.98
CA VAL A 434 -40.32 -31.90 35.52
C VAL A 434 -40.37 -30.57 34.78
N ILE A 435 -40.69 -30.61 33.49
CA ILE A 435 -40.94 -29.43 32.66
C ILE A 435 -42.12 -29.72 31.73
N GLU A 436 -43.01 -28.75 31.61
CA GLU A 436 -44.15 -28.77 30.69
C GLU A 436 -44.09 -27.48 29.86
N VAL A 437 -44.30 -27.60 28.55
CA VAL A 437 -44.28 -26.47 27.61
C VAL A 437 -45.49 -26.55 26.69
N ASP A 438 -46.30 -25.50 26.62
CA ASP A 438 -47.32 -25.34 25.59
C ASP A 438 -46.69 -24.89 24.27
N ILE A 439 -46.67 -25.78 23.28
CA ILE A 439 -46.07 -25.51 21.97
C ILE A 439 -46.67 -24.24 21.34
N LYS A 440 -47.98 -24.03 21.49
CA LYS A 440 -48.71 -22.99 20.77
C LYS A 440 -48.47 -21.59 21.35
N THR A 441 -48.08 -21.48 22.62
CA THR A 441 -47.91 -20.19 23.29
C THR A 441 -46.49 -19.93 23.80
N GLU A 442 -45.65 -20.95 23.93
CA GLU A 442 -44.27 -20.81 24.39
C GLU A 442 -43.21 -21.01 23.29
N VAL A 443 -43.45 -21.80 22.24
CA VAL A 443 -42.42 -22.05 21.22
C VAL A 443 -42.42 -20.98 20.13
N ARG A 444 -41.27 -20.33 19.91
CA ARG A 444 -41.07 -19.26 18.91
C ARG A 444 -40.60 -19.80 17.56
N SER A 445 -39.62 -20.69 17.57
CA SER A 445 -39.04 -21.32 16.38
C SER A 445 -38.41 -22.67 16.75
N ILE A 446 -38.25 -23.54 15.76
CA ILE A 446 -37.28 -24.62 15.80
C ILE A 446 -36.22 -24.34 14.73
N LYS A 447 -34.97 -24.72 15.03
CA LYS A 447 -33.81 -24.50 14.17
C LYS A 447 -32.90 -25.72 14.09
N GLU A 448 -32.26 -25.91 12.94
CA GLU A 448 -31.16 -26.86 12.74
C GLU A 448 -29.82 -26.29 13.24
N TRP A 449 -28.77 -27.11 13.29
CA TRP A 449 -27.43 -26.70 13.73
C TRP A 449 -26.75 -25.69 12.79
N ASP A 450 -27.16 -25.61 11.51
CA ASP A 450 -26.59 -24.65 10.54
C ASP A 450 -27.24 -23.26 10.59
N GLU A 451 -28.26 -23.06 11.43
CA GLU A 451 -28.91 -21.78 11.70
C GLU A 451 -28.24 -21.00 12.86
N GLY A 452 -26.91 -21.13 12.98
CA GLY A 452 -26.10 -20.41 13.98
C GLY A 452 -25.84 -21.17 15.28
N TYR A 453 -26.06 -22.49 15.31
CA TYR A 453 -25.80 -23.38 16.45
C TYR A 453 -24.77 -24.46 16.09
N GLU A 454 -23.63 -24.02 15.52
CA GLU A 454 -22.61 -24.90 14.93
C GLU A 454 -22.02 -25.92 15.93
N GLU A 455 -22.05 -25.62 17.23
CA GLU A 455 -21.63 -26.54 18.29
C GLU A 455 -22.44 -27.85 18.34
N LEU A 456 -23.67 -27.85 17.81
CA LEU A 456 -24.54 -29.03 17.75
C LEU A 456 -24.24 -29.94 16.56
N LYS A 457 -23.45 -29.47 15.58
CA LYS A 457 -23.04 -30.25 14.38
C LYS A 457 -22.33 -31.57 14.73
N ALA A 458 -21.70 -31.64 15.90
CA ALA A 458 -21.04 -32.83 16.41
C ALA A 458 -21.99 -33.82 17.13
N ILE A 459 -23.25 -33.46 17.34
CA ILE A 459 -24.25 -34.26 18.06
C ILE A 459 -25.30 -34.76 17.05
N PRO A 460 -25.40 -36.07 16.79
CA PRO A 460 -26.42 -36.64 15.92
C PRO A 460 -27.85 -36.29 16.38
N HIS A 461 -28.76 -36.14 15.42
CA HIS A 461 -30.19 -35.87 15.64
C HIS A 461 -30.46 -34.69 16.60
N SER A 462 -29.56 -33.71 16.62
CA SER A 462 -29.71 -32.47 17.38
C SER A 462 -30.61 -31.45 16.68
N PHE A 463 -31.24 -30.56 17.46
CA PHE A 463 -32.03 -29.42 17.02
C PHE A 463 -32.18 -28.41 18.17
N VAL A 464 -32.65 -27.20 17.88
CA VAL A 464 -32.85 -26.13 18.87
C VAL A 464 -34.29 -25.67 18.89
N VAL A 465 -34.87 -25.52 20.09
CA VAL A 465 -36.17 -24.92 20.32
C VAL A 465 -35.96 -23.56 21.01
N GLU A 466 -36.45 -22.48 20.40
CA GLU A 466 -36.40 -21.14 20.99
C GLU A 466 -37.75 -20.82 21.67
N LEU A 467 -37.74 -20.43 22.95
CA LEU A 467 -38.97 -20.14 23.70
C LEU A 467 -39.29 -18.64 23.75
N ALA A 468 -40.46 -18.27 23.23
CA ALA A 468 -40.95 -16.90 23.06
C ALA A 468 -41.04 -16.12 24.37
N GLN A 469 -41.63 -16.72 25.41
CA GLN A 469 -41.98 -16.02 26.65
C GLN A 469 -40.77 -15.71 27.57
N ARG A 470 -39.62 -16.35 27.34
CA ARG A 470 -38.46 -16.29 28.26
C ARG A 470 -37.13 -15.96 27.60
N GLY A 471 -37.05 -15.98 26.26
CA GLY A 471 -35.77 -15.99 25.55
C GLY A 471 -34.91 -17.21 25.89
N GLU A 472 -35.51 -18.28 26.42
CA GLU A 472 -34.80 -19.50 26.74
C GLU A 472 -34.54 -20.31 25.47
N ILE A 473 -33.29 -20.69 25.27
CA ILE A 473 -32.86 -21.54 24.18
C ILE A 473 -32.67 -22.95 24.75
N TRP A 474 -33.34 -23.92 24.13
CA TRP A 474 -33.29 -25.33 24.49
C TRP A 474 -32.61 -26.09 23.35
N MET A 475 -31.36 -26.49 23.57
CA MET A 475 -30.66 -27.41 22.67
C MET A 475 -31.08 -28.84 23.02
N MET A 476 -31.49 -29.61 22.03
CA MET A 476 -32.07 -30.94 22.21
C MET A 476 -31.43 -31.94 21.24
N TYR A 477 -31.29 -33.20 21.64
CA TYR A 477 -30.96 -34.32 20.75
C TYR A 477 -31.73 -35.57 21.16
N THR A 478 -32.04 -36.44 20.20
CA THR A 478 -32.69 -37.74 20.44
C THR A 478 -31.73 -38.89 20.12
N ASP A 479 -32.00 -40.08 20.64
CA ASP A 479 -31.16 -41.26 20.34
C ASP A 479 -31.37 -41.74 18.90
N THR A 480 -32.59 -41.58 18.36
CA THR A 480 -32.94 -41.96 17.00
C THR A 480 -33.33 -40.78 16.11
N GLU A 481 -33.20 -40.97 14.80
CA GLU A 481 -33.66 -40.01 13.79
C GLU A 481 -35.18 -39.84 13.78
N ASP A 482 -35.92 -40.93 13.96
CA ASP A 482 -37.39 -40.92 13.98
C ASP A 482 -37.95 -40.14 15.18
N GLU A 483 -37.30 -40.19 16.35
CA GLU A 483 -37.67 -39.36 17.51
C GLU A 483 -37.47 -37.86 17.23
N LYS A 484 -36.38 -37.45 16.57
CA LYS A 484 -36.20 -36.04 16.15
C LYS A 484 -37.35 -35.64 15.22
N TYR A 485 -37.54 -36.35 14.12
CA TYR A 485 -38.58 -35.97 13.15
C TYR A 485 -40.00 -36.08 13.70
N MET A 486 -40.25 -36.94 14.69
CA MET A 486 -41.50 -37.01 15.46
C MET A 486 -41.75 -35.75 16.30
N ILE A 487 -40.74 -35.27 17.05
CA ILE A 487 -40.87 -34.02 17.83
C ILE A 487 -41.07 -32.82 16.88
N LEU A 488 -40.28 -32.75 15.80
CA LEU A 488 -40.44 -31.71 14.76
C LEU A 488 -41.85 -31.74 14.16
N ALA A 489 -42.30 -32.90 13.67
CA ALA A 489 -43.62 -33.11 13.08
C ALA A 489 -44.76 -32.61 13.97
N TYR A 490 -44.71 -32.95 15.26
CA TYR A 490 -45.70 -32.54 16.25
C TYR A 490 -45.67 -31.02 16.50
N VAL A 491 -44.49 -30.42 16.63
CA VAL A 491 -44.42 -28.96 16.84
C VAL A 491 -44.92 -28.18 15.64
N TYR A 492 -44.50 -28.53 14.41
CA TYR A 492 -45.01 -27.89 13.19
C TYR A 492 -46.55 -28.02 13.09
N GLN A 493 -47.11 -29.19 13.44
CA GLN A 493 -48.55 -29.45 13.43
C GLN A 493 -49.31 -28.61 14.47
N ILE A 494 -48.81 -28.51 15.71
CA ILE A 494 -49.50 -27.80 16.81
C ILE A 494 -49.32 -26.27 16.72
N ALA A 495 -48.15 -25.80 16.30
CA ALA A 495 -47.88 -24.38 16.09
C ALA A 495 -48.56 -23.81 14.82
N GLY A 496 -49.09 -24.68 13.94
CA GLY A 496 -49.74 -24.29 12.69
C GLY A 496 -48.75 -23.78 11.63
N TRP A 497 -47.47 -24.13 11.75
CA TRP A 497 -46.44 -23.76 10.78
C TRP A 497 -46.59 -24.62 9.53
N SER A 498 -47.12 -24.05 8.45
CA SER A 498 -47.28 -24.79 7.19
C SER A 498 -45.93 -25.17 6.61
N THR A 499 -45.72 -26.46 6.41
CA THR A 499 -44.55 -27.04 5.73
C THR A 499 -44.49 -26.65 4.24
N GLU A 500 -45.59 -26.15 3.67
CA GLU A 500 -45.66 -25.69 2.28
C GLU A 500 -44.93 -24.35 2.05
N VAL A 501 -44.72 -23.55 3.10
CA VAL A 501 -44.07 -22.22 3.00
C VAL A 501 -42.57 -22.31 2.64
N TYR A 502 -42.00 -23.51 2.67
CA TYR A 502 -40.56 -23.77 2.51
C TYR A 502 -40.17 -24.73 1.35
N LEU A 503 -41.06 -25.02 0.39
CA LEU A 503 -40.85 -25.99 -0.73
C LEU A 503 -40.56 -25.34 -2.11
#